data_AF-A0A1I1NYE8-F1
#
_entry.id   AF-A0A1I1NYE8-F1
#
_cell.length_a   1.000
_cell.length_b   1.000
_cell.length_c   1.000
_cell.angle_alpha   90.00
_cell.angle_beta   90.00
_cell.angle_gamma   90.00
#
_symmetry.space_group_name_H-M   'P 1'
#
loop_
_entity.id
_entity.type
_entity.pdbx_description
1 polymer ?
#
loop_
_entity_poly.entity_id
_entity_poly.type
_entity_poly.pdbx_seq_one_letter_code
_entity_poly.pdbx_strand_id
1 'polypeptide(L)' 'MNELKVTDYSEGPKTENLYGGADMWVFGKKIKEHEVYIKITLGVGGAQVICISFHIAESPMKYPLKHQFL' A
#
# COMPACT_ATOMS: atom_id res chain seq x y z
N MET A 1 -14.56 2.10 9.69
CA MET A 1 -13.72 0.93 9.36
C MET A 1 -12.68 1.40 8.35
N ASN A 2 -11.52 1.88 8.82
CA ASN A 2 -10.55 2.62 7.99
C ASN A 2 -9.20 1.88 7.81
N GLU A 3 -9.14 0.61 8.21
CA GLU A 3 -7.92 -0.20 8.14
C GLU A 3 -7.68 -0.74 6.73
N LEU A 4 -6.41 -0.84 6.33
CA LEU A 4 -6.00 -1.53 5.11
C LEU A 4 -6.31 -3.02 5.19
N LYS A 5 -6.85 -3.58 4.11
CA LYS A 5 -7.12 -5.01 3.94
C LYS A 5 -6.21 -5.60 2.88
N VAL A 6 -6.06 -6.93 2.88
CA VAL A 6 -5.33 -7.63 1.80
C VAL A 6 -5.92 -7.34 0.42
N THR A 7 -7.23 -7.14 0.31
CA THR A 7 -7.90 -6.76 -0.94
C THR A 7 -7.61 -5.33 -1.42
N ASP A 8 -7.04 -4.50 -0.54
CA ASP A 8 -6.58 -3.13 -0.87
C ASP A 8 -5.17 -3.14 -1.48
N TYR A 9 -4.49 -4.30 -1.50
CA TYR A 9 -3.17 -4.46 -2.11
C TYR A 9 -3.22 -4.17 -3.62
N SER A 10 -2.25 -3.39 -4.09
CA SER A 10 -2.10 -3.08 -5.50
C SER A 10 -0.85 -3.70 -6.11
N GLU A 11 0.33 -3.44 -5.52
CA GLU A 11 1.62 -3.88 -6.07
C GLU A 11 2.71 -3.98 -5.00
N GLY A 12 3.73 -4.80 -5.27
CA GLY A 12 4.83 -5.09 -4.36
C GLY A 12 5.25 -6.58 -4.41
N PRO A 13 6.24 -6.98 -3.59
CA PRO A 13 7.23 -6.09 -2.99
C PRO A 13 8.02 -5.34 -4.08
N LYS A 14 8.36 -4.07 -3.82
CA LYS A 14 9.29 -3.28 -4.63
C LYS A 14 10.48 -2.90 -3.76
N THR A 15 11.69 -2.95 -4.32
CA THR A 15 12.86 -2.40 -3.65
C THR A 15 12.76 -0.88 -3.64
N GLU A 16 12.86 -0.28 -2.45
CA GLU A 16 12.93 1.16 -2.26
C GLU A 16 14.33 1.53 -1.76
N ASN A 17 14.92 2.59 -2.29
CA ASN A 17 16.28 3.01 -1.90
C ASN A 17 16.28 3.82 -0.59
N LEU A 18 15.10 4.23 -0.12
CA LEU A 18 14.91 4.82 1.21
C LEU A 18 14.91 3.73 2.30
N TYR A 19 15.29 4.10 3.52
CA TYR A 19 15.33 3.18 4.68
C TYR A 19 16.20 1.92 4.47
N GLY A 20 17.28 2.04 3.70
CA GLY A 20 18.30 0.99 3.58
C GLY A 20 17.97 -0.14 2.61
N GLY A 21 17.15 0.10 1.58
CA GLY A 21 16.84 -0.93 0.59
C GLY A 21 15.64 -1.80 0.95
N ALA A 22 14.84 -1.40 1.95
CA ALA A 22 13.74 -2.22 2.45
C ALA A 22 12.63 -2.39 1.40
N ASP A 23 11.99 -3.55 1.42
CA ASP A 23 10.83 -3.81 0.58
C ASP A 23 9.68 -2.86 0.95
N MET A 24 8.96 -2.42 -0.08
CA MET A 24 7.75 -1.63 0.06
C MET A 24 6.59 -2.26 -0.70
N TRP A 25 5.39 -1.94 -0.22
CA TRP A 25 4.13 -2.35 -0.79
C TRP A 25 3.25 -1.13 -0.99
N VAL A 26 2.45 -1.20 -2.05
CA VAL A 26 1.49 -0.18 -2.40
C VAL A 26 0.10 -0.74 -2.22
N PHE A 27 -0.71 0.05 -1.52
CA PHE A 27 -2.12 -0.19 -1.31
C PHE A 27 -2.92 0.96 -1.90
N GLY A 28 -4.10 0.63 -2.40
CA GLY A 28 -5.11 1.60 -2.79
C GLY A 28 -6.33 1.46 -1.90
N LYS A 29 -6.93 2.56 -1.45
CA LYS A 29 -8.18 2.51 -0.67
C LYS A 29 -9.12 3.61 -1.08
N LYS A 30 -10.40 3.26 -1.22
CA LYS A 30 -11.45 4.27 -1.37
C LYS A 30 -11.76 4.89 0.00
N ILE A 31 -11.40 6.16 0.16
CA ILE A 31 -11.67 6.95 1.37
C ILE A 31 -12.56 8.12 0.95
N LYS A 32 -13.81 8.10 1.42
CA LYS A 32 -14.87 8.97 0.89
C LYS A 32 -14.98 8.73 -0.64
N GLU A 33 -14.92 9.79 -1.44
CA GLU A 33 -15.01 9.72 -2.90
C GLU A 33 -13.67 9.54 -3.62
N HIS A 34 -12.55 9.50 -2.89
CA HIS A 34 -11.22 9.47 -3.50
C HIS A 34 -10.58 8.08 -3.37
N GLU A 35 -9.93 7.64 -4.45
CA GLU A 35 -8.97 6.54 -4.40
C GLU A 35 -7.64 7.09 -3.89
N VAL A 36 -7.16 6.57 -2.78
CA VAL A 36 -5.92 7.02 -2.13
C VAL A 36 -4.84 5.99 -2.38
N TYR A 37 -3.70 6.47 -2.88
CA TYR A 37 -2.45 5.73 -3.02
C TYR A 37 -1.69 5.77 -1.69
N ILE A 38 -1.31 4.60 -1.20
CA ILE A 38 -0.65 4.42 0.09
C ILE A 38 0.57 3.53 -0.10
N LYS A 39 1.75 4.06 0.19
CA LYS A 39 3.02 3.34 0.10
C LYS A 39 3.57 3.08 1.50
N ILE A 40 3.83 1.83 1.84
CA ILE A 40 4.35 1.44 3.16
C ILE A 40 5.58 0.56 3.03
N THR A 41 6.45 0.62 4.03
CA THR A 41 7.47 -0.39 4.28
C THR A 41 7.31 -0.94 5.68
N LEU A 42 7.66 -2.21 5.87
CA LEU A 42 7.75 -2.82 7.20
C LEU A 42 8.97 -2.33 7.98
N GLY A 43 9.93 -1.66 7.30
CA GLY A 43 11.18 -1.24 7.91
C GLY A 43 11.99 -2.45 8.39
N VAL A 44 12.65 -2.30 9.54
CA VAL A 44 13.44 -3.38 10.17
C VAL A 44 12.52 -4.24 11.03
N GLY A 45 12.77 -5.55 11.10
CA GLY A 45 11.97 -6.50 11.89
C GLY A 45 11.76 -6.04 13.33
N GLY A 46 10.49 -6.02 13.77
CA GLY A 46 10.07 -5.55 15.10
C GLY A 46 9.78 -4.04 15.18
N ALA A 47 10.05 -3.26 14.13
CA ALA A 47 9.66 -1.86 14.05
C ALA A 47 8.17 -1.68 13.70
N GLN A 48 7.67 -0.46 13.91
CA GLN A 48 6.37 -0.06 13.38
C GLN A 48 6.43 0.10 11.87
N VAL A 49 5.30 -0.18 11.21
CA VAL A 49 5.13 0.06 9.76
C VAL A 49 5.32 1.55 9.48
N ILE A 50 6.11 1.87 8.46
CA ILE A 50 6.37 3.25 8.04
C ILE A 50 5.51 3.55 6.82
N CYS A 51 4.73 4.63 6.89
CA CYS A 51 4.05 5.20 5.73
C CYS A 51 5.03 6.11 4.97
N ILE A 52 5.39 5.71 3.75
CA ILE A 52 6.31 6.46 2.88
C ILE A 52 5.54 7.51 2.06
N SER A 53 4.31 7.22 1.63
CA SER A 53 3.51 8.14 0.82
C SER A 53 2.02 7.93 1.05
N PHE A 54 1.27 9.03 1.07
CA PHE A 54 -0.18 9.04 1.22
C PHE A 54 -0.76 10.22 0.44
N HIS A 55 -1.40 9.95 -0.70
CA HIS A 55 -2.00 10.98 -1.55
C HIS A 55 -3.13 10.40 -2.41
N ILE A 56 -3.92 11.26 -3.05
CA ILE A 56 -4.93 10.83 -4.02
C ILE A 56 -4.22 10.15 -5.19
N ALA A 57 -4.73 9.01 -5.65
CA ALA A 57 -4.19 8.29 -6.79
C ALA A 57 -4.36 9.12 -8.07
N GLU A 58 -3.27 9.27 -8.83
CA GLU A 58 -3.26 10.03 -10.09
C GLU A 58 -3.85 9.24 -11.27
N SER A 59 -4.05 7.93 -11.09
CA SER A 59 -4.61 7.02 -12.08
C SER A 59 -5.33 5.87 -11.39
N PRO A 60 -6.33 5.24 -12.04
CA PRO A 60 -7.02 4.09 -11.49
C PRO A 60 -6.06 2.98 -11.07
N MET A 61 -6.15 2.53 -9.82
CA MET A 61 -5.29 1.49 -9.28
C MET A 61 -5.79 0.09 -9.63
N LYS A 62 -4.87 -0.88 -9.71
CA LYS A 62 -5.18 -2.30 -9.93
C LYS A 62 -5.14 -3.06 -8.61
N TYR A 63 -6.10 -3.96 -8.39
CA TYR A 63 -6.23 -4.72 -7.13
C TYR A 63 -6.25 -6.22 -7.39
N PRO A 64 -5.07 -6.87 -7.57
CA PRO A 64 -5.01 -8.26 -8.00
C PRO A 64 -5.67 -9.25 -7.02
N LEU A 65 -5.76 -8.90 -5.74
CA LEU A 65 -6.30 -9.79 -4.69
C LEU A 65 -7.79 -9.54 -4.38
N LYS A 66 -8.43 -8.57 -5.02
CA LYS A 66 -9.80 -8.13 -4.66
C LYS A 66 -10.87 -9.17 -5.00
N HIS A 67 -10.62 -10.04 -5.97
CA HIS A 67 -11.55 -11.07 -6.44
C HIS A 67 -11.05 -12.50 -6.14
N GLN A 68 -9.94 -12.64 -5.42
CA GLN A 68 -9.30 -13.93 -5.21
C GLN A 68 -9.82 -14.69 -3.96
N PHE A 69 -10.72 -14.06 -3.21
CA PHE A 69 -11.33 -14.60 -1.99
C PHE A 69 -12.87 -14.72 -2.09
N LEU A 70 -13.40 -14.81 -3.33
CA LEU A 70 -14.80 -15.10 -3.62
C LEU A 70 -14.99 -16.58 -3.93
#